data_AF-A0A7S3C733-F1
#
_entry.id   AF-A0A7S3C733-F1
#
_cell.length_a   1.000
_cell.length_b   1.000
_cell.length_c   1.000
_cell.angle_alpha   90.00
_cell.angle_beta   90.00
_cell.angle_gamma   90.00
#
_symmetry.space_group_name_H-M   'P 1'
#
loop_
_entity.id
_entity.type
_entity.pdbx_description
1 polymer ?
#
loop_
_entity_poly.entity_id
_entity_poly.type
_entity_poly.pdbx_seq_one_letter_code
_entity_poly.pdbx_strand_id
1 'polypeptide(L)'
;DDEGNGEGRPSSSRGSHSHSRRHSRRSRREEVQEQAGHIAKVLQETGRVVGYDDEENPFGDENLSQAFVWHKKIEKQLEGGATERAFSAEEVRQKHEERLKEIEQVKKRRLEREKELARKQEELDLQQKERVLEEAAELEQRDEGFHAEQVRIRSEIRLREGRPKPADVFYDLLNGVSQTAANLQEPFAMLEMMERSDLEDLEREVRAHAGLDAHDEERSQFWRAVSLVCSEEAEERRRETAAEEGKATGAAGEGVHSSLEGDIRGLLRGKTVG
;
A
#
# COMPACT_ATOMS: atom_id res chain seq x y z
N ASP A 1 26.90 106.24 45.67
CA ASP A 1 26.04 105.12 45.22
C ASP A 1 25.44 105.44 43.88
N ASP A 2 25.27 104.38 43.09
CA ASP A 2 24.68 104.26 41.75
C ASP A 2 25.54 104.69 40.54
N GLU A 3 26.03 103.70 39.78
CA GLU A 3 25.81 103.57 38.34
C GLU A 3 25.93 102.08 37.93
N GLY A 4 25.10 101.68 36.97
CA GLY A 4 24.68 100.29 36.74
C GLY A 4 25.63 99.40 35.94
N ASN A 5 25.25 98.12 35.84
CA ASN A 5 25.70 97.25 34.77
C ASN A 5 24.60 96.23 34.40
N GLY A 6 24.14 96.30 33.15
CA GLY A 6 23.18 95.37 32.58
C GLY A 6 23.90 94.17 31.98
N GLU A 7 23.53 92.96 32.41
CA GLU A 7 24.00 91.72 31.79
C GLU A 7 22.98 91.20 30.78
N GLY A 8 23.36 91.30 29.50
CA GLY A 8 22.65 90.69 28.38
C GLY A 8 22.77 89.17 28.39
N ARG A 9 21.65 88.48 28.15
CA ARG A 9 21.58 87.04 27.93
C ARG A 9 22.25 86.65 26.61
N PRO A 10 23.11 85.62 26.54
CA PRO A 10 23.66 85.14 25.27
C PRO A 10 22.63 84.26 24.55
N SER A 11 22.40 84.57 23.28
CA SER A 11 21.49 83.88 22.36
C SER A 11 22.14 82.66 21.68
N SER A 12 21.36 81.58 21.65
CA SER A 12 21.34 80.44 20.70
C SER A 12 22.52 80.22 19.73
N SER A 13 23.46 79.33 20.08
CA SER A 13 24.43 78.69 19.14
C SER A 13 24.08 77.22 18.79
N ARG A 14 22.97 76.68 19.31
CA ARG A 14 22.57 75.27 19.12
C ARG A 14 22.10 74.92 17.69
N GLY A 15 21.78 75.90 16.85
CA GLY A 15 21.25 75.68 15.50
C GLY A 15 22.30 75.18 14.48
N SER A 16 23.46 75.84 14.39
CA SER A 16 24.44 75.59 13.32
C SER A 16 25.12 74.21 13.39
N HIS A 17 25.41 73.73 14.61
CA HIS A 17 25.96 72.39 14.82
C HIS A 17 24.96 71.27 14.49
N SER A 18 23.65 71.54 14.66
CA SER A 18 22.58 70.60 14.32
C SER A 18 22.43 70.44 12.80
N HIS A 19 22.54 71.55 12.06
CA HIS A 19 22.47 71.54 10.59
C HIS A 19 23.64 70.80 9.93
N SER A 20 24.88 70.99 10.42
CA SER A 20 26.06 70.28 9.91
C SER A 20 25.98 68.76 10.14
N ARG A 21 25.57 68.32 11.33
CA ARG A 21 25.34 66.90 11.63
C ARG A 21 24.22 66.28 10.80
N ARG A 22 23.16 67.05 10.51
CA ARG A 22 22.08 66.61 9.59
C ARG A 22 22.58 66.43 8.17
N HIS A 23 23.40 67.36 7.66
CA HIS A 23 23.95 67.28 6.31
C HIS A 23 24.89 66.08 6.14
N SER A 24 25.78 65.84 7.10
CA SER A 24 26.69 64.68 7.08
C SER A 24 25.95 63.34 7.11
N ARG A 25 24.89 63.24 7.93
CA ARG A 25 24.03 62.04 7.97
C ARG A 25 23.28 61.81 6.66
N ARG A 26 22.85 62.89 6.00
CA ARG A 26 22.17 62.81 4.70
C ARG A 26 23.12 62.32 3.60
N SER A 27 24.34 62.87 3.55
CA SER A 27 25.37 62.46 2.59
C SER A 27 25.70 60.97 2.69
N ARG A 28 25.93 60.45 3.92
CA ARG A 28 26.17 59.01 4.12
C ARG A 28 24.99 58.15 3.70
N ARG A 29 23.76 58.62 3.92
CA ARG A 29 22.56 57.88 3.55
C ARG A 29 22.40 57.80 2.02
N GLU A 30 22.72 58.90 1.32
CA GLU A 30 22.75 58.95 -0.15
C GLU A 30 23.85 58.01 -0.70
N GLU A 31 25.06 58.03 -0.15
CA GLU A 31 26.14 57.08 -0.52
C GLU A 31 25.76 55.62 -0.31
N VAL A 32 25.14 55.28 0.83
CA VAL A 32 24.64 53.92 1.10
C VAL A 32 23.56 53.53 0.09
N GLN A 33 22.69 54.46 -0.30
CA GLN A 33 21.63 54.22 -1.30
C GLN A 33 22.21 54.00 -2.70
N GLU A 34 23.21 54.77 -3.11
CA GLU A 34 23.88 54.61 -4.40
C GLU A 34 24.59 53.26 -4.49
N GLN A 35 25.36 52.89 -3.47
CA GLN A 35 26.03 51.59 -3.41
C GLN A 35 25.01 50.44 -3.34
N ALA A 36 23.92 50.60 -2.59
CA ALA A 36 22.86 49.60 -2.53
C ALA A 36 22.17 49.41 -3.89
N GLY A 37 21.87 50.49 -4.60
CA GLY A 37 21.29 50.45 -5.94
C GLY A 37 22.22 49.80 -6.96
N HIS A 38 23.52 50.09 -6.90
CA HIS A 38 24.52 49.44 -7.75
C HIS A 38 24.57 47.92 -7.50
N ILE A 39 24.63 47.49 -6.23
CA ILE A 39 24.63 46.07 -5.85
C ILE A 39 23.33 45.38 -6.28
N ALA A 40 22.18 46.02 -6.08
CA ALA A 40 20.88 45.48 -6.49
C ALA A 40 20.84 45.23 -7.99
N LYS A 41 21.28 46.21 -8.79
CA LYS A 41 21.32 46.11 -10.25
C LYS A 41 22.23 44.98 -10.71
N VAL A 42 23.44 44.88 -10.16
CA VAL A 42 24.39 43.82 -10.50
C VAL A 42 23.81 42.44 -10.15
N LEU A 43 23.21 42.29 -8.97
CA LEU A 43 22.59 41.03 -8.55
C LEU A 43 21.42 40.63 -9.46
N GLN A 44 20.58 41.59 -9.84
CA GLN A 44 19.44 41.39 -10.73
C GLN A 44 19.87 41.02 -12.16
N GLU A 45 21.00 41.56 -12.64
CA GLU A 45 21.60 41.20 -13.93
C GLU A 45 22.23 39.80 -13.91
N THR A 46 22.81 39.37 -12.78
CA THR A 46 23.55 38.10 -12.71
C THR A 46 22.74 36.85 -12.48
N GLY A 47 21.49 36.92 -12.04
CA GLY A 47 20.71 35.70 -11.99
C GLY A 47 19.43 35.78 -11.21
N ARG A 48 18.41 35.12 -11.79
CA ARG A 48 17.15 34.77 -11.15
C ARG A 48 17.38 33.91 -9.91
N VAL A 49 16.47 34.06 -8.95
CA VAL A 49 16.34 33.17 -7.80
C VAL A 49 16.26 31.73 -8.30
N VAL A 50 17.16 30.88 -7.81
CA VAL A 50 17.29 29.51 -8.31
C VAL A 50 16.02 28.71 -8.01
N GLY A 51 15.22 28.47 -9.05
CA GLY A 51 14.14 27.49 -9.08
C GLY A 51 12.75 27.99 -8.70
N TYR A 52 12.55 29.30 -8.53
CA TYR A 52 11.23 29.89 -8.30
C TYR A 52 11.11 31.20 -9.08
N ASP A 53 9.98 31.38 -9.77
CA ASP A 53 9.60 32.63 -10.42
C ASP A 53 8.48 33.31 -9.59
N ASP A 54 8.24 34.61 -9.82
CA ASP A 54 7.24 35.38 -9.06
C ASP A 54 5.82 34.81 -9.18
N GLU A 55 5.51 34.13 -10.29
CA GLU A 55 4.21 33.49 -10.52
C GLU A 55 4.12 32.07 -9.91
N GLU A 56 5.24 31.39 -9.69
CA GLU A 56 5.32 30.03 -9.13
C GLU A 56 6.08 30.04 -7.79
N ASN A 57 5.61 30.89 -6.87
CA ASN A 57 6.22 31.11 -5.58
C ASN A 57 5.46 30.39 -4.42
N PRO A 58 6.05 29.37 -3.76
CA PRO A 58 5.42 28.70 -2.62
C PRO A 58 5.43 29.53 -1.32
N PHE A 59 6.10 30.69 -1.30
CA PHE A 59 6.24 31.56 -0.13
C PHE A 59 5.27 32.75 -0.12
N GLY A 60 4.50 32.96 -1.20
CA GLY A 60 3.49 34.04 -1.27
C GLY A 60 4.08 35.46 -1.24
N ASP A 61 5.33 35.63 -1.69
CA ASP A 61 6.00 36.92 -1.86
C ASP A 61 5.81 37.42 -3.30
N GLU A 62 5.40 38.69 -3.46
CA GLU A 62 5.19 39.35 -4.76
C GLU A 62 6.52 39.82 -5.41
N ASN A 63 7.60 39.94 -4.64
CA ASN A 63 8.87 40.54 -5.08
C ASN A 63 10.03 39.53 -5.05
N LEU A 64 9.77 38.23 -5.26
CA LEU A 64 10.78 37.18 -5.14
C LEU A 64 11.96 37.40 -6.12
N SER A 65 11.69 37.93 -7.30
CA SER A 65 12.69 38.25 -8.32
C SER A 65 13.53 39.49 -8.02
N GLN A 66 13.17 40.30 -7.01
CA GLN A 66 13.92 41.50 -6.66
C GLN A 66 15.19 41.18 -5.87
N ALA A 67 16.28 41.84 -6.22
CA ALA A 67 17.57 41.64 -5.55
C ALA A 67 17.55 42.19 -4.11
N PHE A 68 17.73 41.30 -3.13
CA PHE A 68 17.86 41.70 -1.73
C PHE A 68 19.21 42.37 -1.45
N VAL A 69 19.17 43.59 -0.89
CA VAL A 69 20.37 44.33 -0.48
C VAL A 69 20.31 44.72 0.99
N TRP A 70 21.33 44.32 1.74
CA TRP A 70 21.44 44.62 3.16
C TRP A 70 22.05 46.00 3.40
N HIS A 71 21.22 47.04 3.36
CA HIS A 71 21.62 48.44 3.50
C HIS A 71 22.46 48.73 4.75
N LYS A 72 22.08 48.14 5.90
CA LYS A 72 22.82 48.30 7.16
C LYS A 72 24.22 47.67 7.14
N LYS A 73 24.43 46.64 6.30
CA LYS A 73 25.75 46.03 6.09
C LYS A 73 26.65 46.95 5.27
N ILE A 74 26.09 47.62 4.26
CA ILE A 74 26.80 48.61 3.42
C ILE A 74 27.21 49.81 4.27
N GLU A 75 26.30 50.35 5.08
CA GLU A 75 26.57 51.46 6.01
C GLU A 75 27.75 51.12 6.94
N LYS A 76 27.73 49.91 7.54
CA LYS A 76 28.82 49.44 8.40
C LYS A 76 30.15 49.24 7.64
N GLN A 77 30.12 48.80 6.39
CA GLN A 77 31.31 48.62 5.57
C GLN A 77 31.94 49.97 5.18
N LEU A 78 31.11 50.96 4.81
CA LEU A 78 31.55 52.33 4.55
C LEU A 78 32.15 52.97 5.82
N GLU A 79 31.53 52.79 6.99
CA GLU A 79 32.08 53.25 8.27
C GLU A 79 33.42 52.58 8.64
N GLY A 80 33.61 51.34 8.20
CA GLY A 80 34.85 50.58 8.36
C GLY A 80 35.95 50.92 7.35
N GLY A 81 35.74 51.91 6.46
CA GLY A 81 36.72 52.34 5.47
C GLY A 81 36.78 51.48 4.20
N ALA A 82 35.70 50.74 3.88
CA ALA A 82 35.63 50.03 2.61
C ALA A 82 35.72 51.01 1.44
N THR A 83 36.59 50.70 0.47
CA THR A 83 36.75 51.48 -0.77
C THR A 83 35.69 51.09 -1.79
N GLU A 84 35.47 51.93 -2.82
CA GLU A 84 34.54 51.65 -3.93
C GLU A 84 34.76 50.27 -4.58
N ARG A 85 36.01 49.77 -4.54
CA ARG A 85 36.38 48.43 -5.02
C ARG A 85 35.60 47.32 -4.32
N ALA A 86 35.27 47.47 -3.03
CA ALA A 86 34.53 46.49 -2.23
C ALA A 86 33.09 46.23 -2.72
N PHE A 87 32.56 47.17 -3.51
CA PHE A 87 31.22 47.16 -4.10
C PHE A 87 31.26 47.10 -5.63
N SER A 88 32.45 46.83 -6.20
CA SER A 88 32.63 46.60 -7.62
C SER A 88 31.71 45.48 -8.10
N ALA A 89 31.20 45.62 -9.32
CA ALA A 89 30.34 44.61 -9.92
C ALA A 89 30.99 43.23 -9.91
N GLU A 90 32.30 43.12 -10.17
CA GLU A 90 33.02 41.84 -10.15
C GLU A 90 32.98 41.15 -8.77
N GLU A 91 33.25 41.90 -7.69
CA GLU A 91 33.23 41.33 -6.34
C GLU A 91 31.82 40.96 -5.88
N VAL A 92 30.80 41.74 -6.26
CA VAL A 92 29.39 41.42 -5.98
C VAL A 92 28.99 40.12 -6.69
N ARG A 93 29.37 39.97 -7.96
CA ARG A 93 29.14 38.76 -8.75
C ARG A 93 29.84 37.55 -8.17
N GLN A 94 31.12 37.68 -7.82
CA GLN A 94 31.89 36.59 -7.22
C GLN A 94 31.26 36.11 -5.90
N LYS A 95 30.93 37.04 -4.99
CA LYS A 95 30.25 36.71 -3.72
C LYS A 95 28.86 36.10 -3.93
N HIS A 96 28.17 36.47 -5.00
CA HIS A 96 26.88 35.88 -5.35
C HIS A 96 27.04 34.45 -5.87
N GLU A 97 28.00 34.21 -6.75
CA GLU A 97 28.32 32.88 -7.30
C GLU A 97 28.77 31.91 -6.20
N GLU A 98 29.61 32.35 -5.26
CA GLU A 98 30.01 31.56 -4.09
C GLU A 98 28.80 31.12 -3.25
N ARG A 99 27.85 32.03 -3.01
CA ARG A 99 26.60 31.72 -2.30
C ARG A 99 25.73 30.74 -3.07
N LEU A 100 25.61 30.88 -4.39
CA LEU A 100 24.86 29.95 -5.22
C LEU A 100 25.46 28.53 -5.19
N LYS A 101 26.79 28.41 -5.26
CA LYS A 101 27.50 27.13 -5.13
C LYS A 101 27.24 26.48 -3.77
N GLU A 102 27.23 27.26 -2.68
CA GLU A 102 26.90 26.75 -1.36
C GLU A 102 25.44 26.23 -1.30
N ILE A 103 24.49 26.99 -1.85
CA ILE A 103 23.08 26.59 -1.93
C ILE A 103 22.93 25.28 -2.72
N GLU A 104 23.62 25.15 -3.86
CA GLU A 104 23.59 23.94 -4.67
C GLU A 104 24.15 22.73 -3.90
N GLN A 105 25.26 22.88 -3.19
CA GLN A 105 25.81 21.83 -2.34
C GLN A 105 24.86 21.43 -1.21
N VAL A 106 24.15 22.40 -0.61
CA VAL A 106 23.13 22.10 0.42
C VAL A 106 21.93 21.39 -0.20
N LYS A 107 21.47 21.81 -1.38
CA LYS A 107 20.38 21.15 -2.12
C LYS A 107 20.74 19.70 -2.47
N LYS A 108 21.95 19.47 -2.98
CA LYS A 108 22.46 18.12 -3.27
C LYS A 108 22.48 17.25 -2.02
N ARG A 109 23.00 17.75 -0.89
CA ARG A 109 23.00 17.04 0.40
C ARG A 109 21.60 16.75 0.95
N ARG A 110 20.59 17.56 0.60
CA ARG A 110 19.18 17.30 0.97
C ARG A 110 18.61 16.18 0.11
N LEU A 111 18.78 16.26 -1.21
CA LEU A 111 18.31 15.25 -2.16
C LEU A 111 18.96 13.88 -1.90
N GLU A 112 20.25 13.86 -1.55
CA GLU A 112 20.94 12.61 -1.18
C GLU A 112 20.34 11.97 0.08
N ARG A 113 20.08 12.77 1.13
CA ARG A 113 19.43 12.28 2.36
C ARG A 113 18.00 11.80 2.12
N GLU A 114 17.24 12.52 1.31
CA GLU A 114 15.87 12.15 0.95
C GLU A 114 15.86 10.84 0.15
N LYS A 115 16.78 10.68 -0.81
CA LYS A 115 16.94 9.44 -1.57
C LYS A 115 17.38 8.28 -0.69
N GLU A 116 18.29 8.50 0.27
CA GLU A 116 18.70 7.48 1.23
C GLU A 116 17.54 7.05 2.14
N LEU A 117 16.79 8.03 2.65
CA LEU A 117 15.61 7.76 3.48
C LEU A 117 14.53 7.00 2.71
N ALA A 118 14.26 7.40 1.46
CA ALA A 118 13.30 6.72 0.59
C ALA A 118 13.72 5.27 0.33
N ARG A 119 15.01 5.01 0.07
CA ARG A 119 15.53 3.64 -0.11
C ARG A 119 15.39 2.80 1.16
N LYS A 120 15.70 3.38 2.32
CA LYS A 120 15.52 2.69 3.61
C LYS A 120 14.05 2.40 3.90
N GLN A 121 13.15 3.33 3.58
CA GLN A 121 11.72 3.13 3.75
C GLN A 121 11.21 2.02 2.84
N GLU A 122 11.61 2.02 1.57
CA GLU A 122 11.25 0.96 0.61
C GLU A 122 11.75 -0.42 1.08
N GLU A 123 12.97 -0.50 1.60
CA GLU A 123 13.51 -1.75 2.16
C GLU A 123 12.71 -2.22 3.40
N LEU A 124 12.36 -1.32 4.30
CA LEU A 124 11.52 -1.63 5.46
C LEU A 124 10.11 -2.07 5.03
N ASP A 125 9.51 -1.40 4.06
CA ASP A 125 8.19 -1.74 3.54
C ASP A 125 8.19 -3.14 2.88
N LEU A 126 9.26 -3.48 2.15
CA LEU A 126 9.44 -4.82 1.60
C LEU A 126 9.57 -5.88 2.70
N GLN A 127 10.39 -5.64 3.71
CA GLN A 127 10.53 -6.54 4.86
C GLN A 127 9.23 -6.71 5.63
N GLN A 128 8.44 -5.64 5.79
CA GLN A 128 7.13 -5.72 6.44
C GLN A 128 6.15 -6.54 5.62
N LYS A 129 6.11 -6.35 4.30
CA LYS A 129 5.26 -7.17 3.42
C LYS A 129 5.66 -8.64 3.48
N GLU A 130 6.95 -8.94 3.46
CA GLU A 130 7.47 -10.31 3.57
C GLU A 130 7.01 -10.96 4.89
N ARG A 131 7.18 -10.28 6.02
CA ARG A 131 6.71 -10.77 7.33
C ARG A 131 5.19 -11.01 7.37
N VAL A 132 4.40 -10.12 6.77
CA VAL A 132 2.93 -10.28 6.73
C VAL A 132 2.55 -11.49 5.88
N LEU A 133 3.26 -11.74 4.77
CA LEU A 133 3.02 -12.93 3.94
C LEU A 133 3.41 -14.22 4.67
N GLU A 134 4.54 -14.23 5.39
CA GLU A 134 4.97 -15.36 6.22
C GLU A 134 3.94 -15.65 7.32
N GLU A 135 3.52 -14.62 8.08
CA GLU A 135 2.52 -14.77 9.14
C GLU A 135 1.16 -15.24 8.59
N ALA A 136 0.75 -14.75 7.42
CA ALA A 136 -0.47 -15.22 6.76
C ALA A 136 -0.38 -16.70 6.38
N ALA A 137 0.76 -17.15 5.85
CA ALA A 137 0.97 -18.56 5.49
C ALA A 137 1.00 -19.46 6.72
N GLU A 138 1.62 -19.03 7.83
CA GLU A 138 1.59 -19.77 9.09
C GLU A 138 0.18 -19.86 9.67
N LEU A 139 -0.58 -18.77 9.60
CA LEU A 139 -1.96 -18.73 10.08
C LEU A 139 -2.86 -19.64 9.25
N GLU A 140 -2.72 -19.63 7.92
CA GLU A 140 -3.44 -20.53 7.00
C GLU A 140 -3.18 -22.00 7.36
N GLN A 141 -1.91 -22.40 7.57
CA GLN A 141 -1.58 -23.77 7.98
C GLN A 141 -2.17 -24.15 9.34
N ARG A 142 -2.17 -23.22 10.30
CA ARG A 142 -2.78 -23.46 11.63
C ARG A 142 -4.30 -23.58 11.54
N ASP A 143 -4.94 -22.75 10.74
CA ASP A 143 -6.39 -22.76 10.51
C ASP A 143 -6.83 -24.05 9.81
N GLU A 144 -6.08 -24.51 8.79
CA GLU A 144 -6.33 -25.80 8.14
C GLU A 144 -6.31 -26.96 9.15
N GLY A 145 -5.29 -27.01 10.01
CA GLY A 145 -5.18 -28.03 11.06
C GLY A 145 -6.31 -27.95 12.09
N PHE A 146 -6.73 -26.73 12.47
CA PHE A 146 -7.85 -26.54 13.38
C PHE A 146 -9.19 -26.96 12.74
N HIS A 147 -9.44 -26.58 11.49
CA HIS A 147 -10.64 -26.97 10.75
C HIS A 147 -10.74 -28.48 10.60
N ALA A 148 -9.62 -29.12 10.27
CA ALA A 148 -9.49 -30.56 10.19
C ALA A 148 -9.88 -31.21 11.53
N GLU A 149 -9.26 -30.80 12.64
CA GLU A 149 -9.56 -31.37 13.96
C GLU A 149 -11.01 -31.12 14.41
N GLN A 150 -11.58 -29.97 14.08
CA GLN A 150 -12.99 -29.68 14.32
C GLN A 150 -13.93 -30.59 13.52
N VAL A 151 -13.57 -30.97 12.29
CA VAL A 151 -14.35 -31.95 11.50
C VAL A 151 -14.34 -33.31 12.19
N ARG A 152 -13.18 -33.77 12.66
CA ARG A 152 -13.04 -35.02 13.42
C ARG A 152 -13.93 -35.02 14.67
N ILE A 153 -13.77 -34.01 15.52
CA ILE A 153 -14.51 -33.89 16.80
C ILE A 153 -16.03 -33.83 16.54
N ARG A 154 -16.48 -33.04 15.56
CA ARG A 154 -17.91 -32.92 15.25
C ARG A 154 -18.50 -34.26 14.79
N SER A 155 -17.78 -35.00 13.97
CA SER A 155 -18.22 -36.31 13.46
C SER A 155 -18.35 -37.32 14.58
N GLU A 156 -17.36 -37.37 15.49
CA GLU A 156 -17.44 -38.23 16.66
C GLU A 156 -18.59 -37.89 17.61
N ILE A 157 -18.88 -36.60 17.83
CA ILE A 157 -20.01 -36.17 18.67
C ILE A 157 -21.33 -36.62 18.05
N ARG A 158 -21.53 -36.38 16.74
CA ARG A 158 -22.77 -36.76 16.04
C ARG A 158 -23.01 -38.26 16.04
N LEU A 159 -21.95 -39.05 15.86
CA LEU A 159 -22.00 -40.51 15.96
C LEU A 159 -22.45 -40.96 17.35
N ARG A 160 -21.82 -40.43 18.40
CA ARG A 160 -22.19 -40.77 19.79
C ARG A 160 -23.60 -40.33 20.17
N GLU A 161 -24.07 -39.22 19.60
CA GLU A 161 -25.43 -38.71 19.83
C GLU A 161 -26.49 -39.37 18.94
N GLY A 162 -26.11 -40.31 18.06
CA GLY A 162 -27.03 -41.05 17.20
C GLY A 162 -27.68 -40.20 16.10
N ARG A 163 -27.05 -39.08 15.72
CA ARG A 163 -27.49 -38.21 14.60
C ARG A 163 -26.43 -38.11 13.49
N PRO A 164 -25.99 -39.25 12.91
CA PRO A 164 -24.94 -39.26 11.92
C PRO A 164 -25.38 -38.52 10.65
N LYS A 165 -24.47 -37.71 10.10
CA LYS A 165 -24.51 -37.31 8.70
C LYS A 165 -23.92 -38.41 7.81
N PRO A 166 -24.18 -38.40 6.50
CA PRO A 166 -23.58 -39.35 5.57
C PRO A 166 -22.04 -39.42 5.65
N ALA A 167 -21.35 -38.28 5.80
CA ALA A 167 -19.89 -38.24 6.00
C ALA A 167 -19.45 -38.96 7.28
N ASP A 168 -20.22 -38.78 8.37
CA ASP A 168 -19.94 -39.42 9.66
C ASP A 168 -20.05 -40.95 9.55
N VAL A 169 -20.90 -41.48 8.66
CA VAL A 169 -21.01 -42.94 8.45
C VAL A 169 -19.76 -43.50 7.77
N PHE A 170 -19.20 -42.81 6.78
CA PHE A 170 -17.92 -43.21 6.18
C PHE A 170 -16.77 -43.06 7.17
N TYR A 171 -16.80 -42.02 8.00
CA TYR A 171 -15.85 -41.86 9.10
C TYR A 171 -15.94 -43.00 10.12
N ASP A 172 -17.16 -43.43 10.47
CA ASP A 172 -17.41 -44.57 11.35
C ASP A 172 -17.00 -45.91 10.73
N LEU A 173 -17.16 -46.07 9.42
CA LEU A 173 -16.70 -47.26 8.68
C LEU A 173 -15.17 -47.40 8.76
N LEU A 174 -14.45 -46.28 8.70
CA LEU A 174 -12.99 -46.25 8.78
C LEU A 174 -12.47 -46.39 10.22
N ASN A 175 -13.17 -45.84 11.22
CA ASN A 175 -12.67 -45.70 12.58
C ASN A 175 -13.38 -46.55 13.65
N GLY A 176 -14.56 -47.10 13.36
CA GLY A 176 -15.32 -47.98 14.25
C GLY A 176 -15.79 -47.32 15.56
N VAL A 177 -16.26 -46.07 15.50
CA VAL A 177 -16.56 -45.23 16.68
C VAL A 177 -17.90 -45.59 17.35
N SER A 178 -18.95 -45.92 16.59
CA SER A 178 -20.32 -46.02 17.11
C SER A 178 -21.17 -47.15 16.51
N GLN A 179 -20.56 -48.12 15.80
CA GLN A 179 -21.25 -49.26 15.15
C GLN A 179 -22.38 -48.84 14.19
N THR A 180 -22.46 -47.56 13.83
CA THR A 180 -23.52 -47.00 12.99
C THR A 180 -23.35 -47.55 11.58
N ALA A 181 -22.12 -47.52 11.06
CA ALA A 181 -21.78 -48.11 9.77
C ALA A 181 -22.01 -49.63 9.73
N ALA A 182 -21.76 -50.34 10.83
CA ALA A 182 -21.97 -51.79 10.92
C ALA A 182 -23.45 -52.20 10.86
N ASN A 183 -24.36 -51.28 11.19
CA ASN A 183 -25.80 -51.51 11.07
C ASN A 183 -26.34 -51.23 9.66
N LEU A 184 -25.54 -50.61 8.78
CA LEU A 184 -25.92 -50.41 7.38
C LEU A 184 -25.45 -51.62 6.56
N GLN A 185 -26.40 -52.29 5.89
CA GLN A 185 -26.10 -53.42 5.02
C GLN A 185 -25.25 -52.97 3.81
N GLU A 186 -25.53 -51.78 3.25
CA GLU A 186 -24.77 -51.18 2.15
C GLU A 186 -24.62 -49.67 2.38
N PRO A 187 -23.48 -49.20 2.94
CA PRO A 187 -23.26 -47.78 3.22
C PRO A 187 -23.35 -46.89 1.98
N PHE A 188 -22.95 -47.38 0.81
CA PHE A 188 -22.99 -46.59 -0.43
C PHE A 188 -24.39 -46.43 -1.02
N ALA A 189 -25.33 -47.33 -0.71
CA ALA A 189 -26.71 -47.25 -1.18
C ALA A 189 -27.45 -45.99 -0.67
N MET A 190 -26.96 -45.36 0.41
CA MET A 190 -27.52 -44.10 0.88
C MET A 190 -27.33 -42.96 -0.13
N LEU A 191 -26.26 -43.01 -0.95
CA LEU A 191 -25.93 -41.96 -1.91
C LEU A 191 -26.93 -41.90 -3.08
N GLU A 192 -27.46 -43.06 -3.47
CA GLU A 192 -28.49 -43.19 -4.52
C GLU A 192 -29.77 -42.40 -4.17
N MET A 193 -30.03 -42.23 -2.87
CA MET A 193 -31.24 -41.58 -2.37
C MET A 193 -31.04 -40.09 -2.03
N MET A 194 -29.83 -39.55 -2.23
CA MET A 194 -29.49 -38.16 -1.87
C MET A 194 -29.79 -37.16 -3.00
N GLU A 195 -30.20 -35.96 -2.61
CA GLU A 195 -30.32 -34.83 -3.53
C GLU A 195 -28.94 -34.28 -3.93
N ARG A 196 -28.87 -33.57 -5.06
CA ARG A 196 -27.61 -32.98 -5.54
C ARG A 196 -26.95 -32.09 -4.49
N SER A 197 -27.72 -31.21 -3.84
CA SER A 197 -27.19 -30.30 -2.81
C SER A 197 -26.55 -31.07 -1.66
N ASP A 198 -27.14 -32.19 -1.26
CA ASP A 198 -26.63 -33.00 -0.16
C ASP A 198 -25.36 -33.77 -0.58
N LEU A 199 -25.27 -34.21 -1.84
CA LEU A 199 -24.06 -34.82 -2.41
C LEU A 199 -22.89 -33.82 -2.47
N GLU A 200 -23.15 -32.56 -2.84
CA GLU A 200 -22.14 -31.50 -2.86
C GLU A 200 -21.65 -31.16 -1.44
N ASP A 201 -22.55 -31.13 -0.46
CA ASP A 201 -22.20 -30.93 0.94
C ASP A 201 -21.42 -32.13 1.50
N LEU A 202 -21.80 -33.36 1.13
CA LEU A 202 -21.06 -34.57 1.47
C LEU A 202 -19.66 -34.56 0.87
N GLU A 203 -19.50 -34.16 -0.39
CA GLU A 203 -18.18 -34.05 -1.04
C GLU A 203 -17.28 -33.06 -0.29
N ARG A 204 -17.84 -31.93 0.19
CA ARG A 204 -17.10 -30.96 1.01
C ARG A 204 -16.66 -31.56 2.34
N GLU A 205 -17.53 -32.31 3.02
CA GLU A 205 -17.20 -32.95 4.30
C GLU A 205 -16.18 -34.10 4.12
N VAL A 206 -16.34 -34.92 3.07
CA VAL A 206 -15.40 -35.99 2.68
C VAL A 206 -14.01 -35.43 2.38
N ARG A 207 -13.93 -34.31 1.65
CA ARG A 207 -12.64 -33.64 1.37
C ARG A 207 -11.95 -33.18 2.65
N ALA A 208 -12.71 -32.67 3.62
CA ALA A 208 -12.16 -32.25 4.90
C ALA A 208 -11.62 -33.45 5.71
N HIS A 209 -12.28 -34.61 5.66
CA HIS A 209 -11.76 -35.85 6.22
C HIS A 209 -10.54 -36.41 5.46
N ALA A 210 -10.53 -36.31 4.13
CA ALA A 210 -9.37 -36.69 3.32
C ALA A 210 -8.12 -35.86 3.67
N GLY A 211 -8.31 -34.57 4.00
CA GLY A 211 -7.24 -33.68 4.45
C GLY A 211 -6.64 -34.09 5.80
N LEU A 212 -7.48 -34.55 6.75
CA LEU A 212 -7.03 -35.11 8.03
C LEU A 212 -6.14 -36.34 7.84
N ASP A 213 -6.58 -37.24 6.97
CA ASP A 213 -5.95 -38.55 6.75
C ASP A 213 -4.91 -38.54 5.61
N ALA A 214 -4.50 -37.36 5.13
CA ALA A 214 -3.63 -37.21 3.97
C ALA A 214 -2.25 -37.88 4.14
N HIS A 215 -1.79 -38.03 5.39
CA HIS A 215 -0.51 -38.65 5.72
C HIS A 215 -0.56 -40.18 5.84
N ASP A 216 -1.76 -40.78 5.87
CA ASP A 216 -1.97 -42.22 5.93
C ASP A 216 -2.46 -42.70 4.55
N GLU A 217 -1.62 -43.47 3.85
CA GLU A 217 -1.90 -43.90 2.48
C GLU A 217 -3.17 -44.75 2.37
N GLU A 218 -3.44 -45.65 3.33
CA GLU A 218 -4.60 -46.53 3.29
C GLU A 218 -5.89 -45.73 3.52
N ARG A 219 -5.88 -44.82 4.50
CA ARG A 219 -7.01 -43.94 4.79
C ARG A 219 -7.26 -42.94 3.67
N SER A 220 -6.20 -42.39 3.09
CA SER A 220 -6.27 -41.52 1.91
C SER A 220 -6.85 -42.25 0.70
N GLN A 221 -6.51 -43.53 0.47
CA GLN A 221 -7.14 -44.34 -0.57
C GLN A 221 -8.63 -44.55 -0.31
N PHE A 222 -9.03 -44.81 0.92
CA PHE A 222 -10.43 -44.93 1.31
C PHE A 222 -11.22 -43.65 0.98
N TRP A 223 -10.76 -42.47 1.43
CA TRP A 223 -11.46 -41.22 1.16
C TRP A 223 -11.47 -40.84 -0.33
N ARG A 224 -10.41 -41.20 -1.08
CA ARG A 224 -10.41 -41.07 -2.55
C ARG A 224 -11.49 -41.93 -3.19
N ALA A 225 -11.67 -43.17 -2.74
CA ALA A 225 -12.73 -44.04 -3.23
C ALA A 225 -14.12 -43.48 -2.89
N VAL A 226 -14.35 -43.01 -1.66
CA VAL A 226 -15.61 -42.37 -1.26
C VAL A 226 -15.89 -41.13 -2.11
N SER A 227 -14.88 -40.28 -2.32
CA SER A 227 -15.01 -39.09 -3.16
C SER A 227 -15.33 -39.42 -4.62
N LEU A 228 -14.75 -40.50 -5.16
CA LEU A 228 -15.02 -40.95 -6.52
C LEU A 228 -16.49 -41.37 -6.67
N VAL A 229 -16.99 -42.21 -5.77
CA VAL A 229 -18.40 -42.65 -5.81
C VAL A 229 -19.35 -41.45 -5.65
N CYS A 230 -19.07 -40.54 -4.71
CA CYS A 230 -19.86 -39.32 -4.54
C CYS A 230 -19.88 -38.47 -5.84
N SER A 231 -18.74 -38.36 -6.52
CA SER A 231 -18.64 -37.61 -7.77
C SER A 231 -19.44 -38.24 -8.92
N GLU A 232 -19.47 -39.58 -8.98
CA GLU A 232 -20.21 -40.35 -9.99
C GLU A 232 -21.72 -40.19 -9.77
N GLU A 233 -22.20 -40.36 -8.54
CA GLU A 233 -23.60 -40.14 -8.17
C GLU A 233 -24.04 -38.69 -8.46
N ALA A 234 -23.18 -37.71 -8.15
CA ALA A 234 -23.46 -36.31 -8.45
C ALA A 234 -23.54 -36.03 -9.97
N GLU A 235 -22.69 -36.67 -10.77
CA GLU A 235 -22.76 -36.64 -12.24
C GLU A 235 -24.02 -37.32 -12.77
N GLU A 236 -24.46 -38.43 -12.17
CA GLU A 236 -25.70 -39.08 -12.55
C GLU A 236 -26.91 -38.18 -12.31
N ARG A 237 -27.03 -37.56 -11.12
CA ARG A 237 -28.07 -36.56 -10.85
C ARG A 237 -27.99 -35.36 -11.80
N ARG A 238 -26.79 -34.98 -12.24
CA ARG A 238 -26.60 -33.97 -13.30
C ARG A 238 -27.18 -34.39 -14.63
N ARG A 239 -26.94 -35.63 -15.05
CA ARG A 239 -27.48 -36.17 -16.31
C ARG A 239 -29.00 -36.34 -16.26
N GLU A 240 -29.54 -36.78 -15.14
CA GLU A 240 -30.99 -36.96 -14.94
C GLU A 240 -31.72 -35.63 -15.04
N THR A 241 -31.29 -34.63 -14.27
CA THR A 241 -31.86 -33.27 -14.33
C THR A 241 -31.74 -32.66 -15.73
N ALA A 242 -30.59 -32.79 -16.40
CA ALA A 242 -30.42 -32.33 -17.78
C ALA A 242 -31.33 -33.06 -18.78
N ALA A 243 -31.56 -34.36 -18.59
CA ALA A 243 -32.47 -35.15 -19.42
C ALA A 243 -33.95 -34.77 -19.16
N GLU A 244 -34.32 -34.44 -17.93
CA GLU A 244 -35.66 -33.93 -17.59
C GLU A 244 -35.89 -32.53 -18.16
N GLU A 245 -34.91 -31.62 -18.05
CA GLU A 245 -34.95 -30.29 -18.66
C GLU A 245 -34.99 -30.36 -20.19
N GLY A 246 -34.21 -31.26 -20.80
CA GLY A 246 -34.23 -31.52 -22.25
C GLY A 246 -35.59 -32.06 -22.74
N LYS A 247 -36.26 -32.89 -21.93
CA LYS A 247 -37.63 -33.35 -22.19
C LYS A 247 -38.66 -32.23 -22.02
N ALA A 248 -38.50 -31.37 -21.01
CA ALA A 248 -39.40 -30.25 -20.74
C ALA A 248 -39.29 -29.12 -21.79
N THR A 249 -38.11 -28.92 -22.36
CA THR A 249 -37.83 -27.90 -23.39
C THR A 249 -38.09 -28.39 -24.82
N GLY A 250 -38.43 -29.67 -25.01
CA GLY A 250 -38.74 -30.24 -26.32
C GLY A 250 -37.53 -30.36 -27.26
N ALA A 251 -36.31 -30.20 -26.75
CA ALA A 251 -35.07 -30.39 -27.50
C ALA A 251 -34.72 -31.88 -27.62
N ALA A 252 -35.62 -32.67 -28.22
CA ALA A 252 -35.33 -34.02 -28.67
C ALA A 252 -34.54 -33.95 -29.99
N GLY A 253 -33.25 -33.67 -29.89
CA GLY A 253 -32.33 -33.70 -31.02
C GLY A 253 -30.94 -34.11 -30.56
N GLU A 254 -30.48 -35.27 -31.04
CA GLU A 254 -29.08 -35.73 -31.02
C GLU A 254 -28.54 -36.41 -29.74
N GLY A 255 -29.34 -37.26 -29.10
CA GLY A 255 -28.85 -38.30 -28.18
C GLY A 255 -29.35 -39.67 -28.59
N VAL A 256 -28.49 -40.70 -28.54
CA VAL A 256 -28.86 -42.10 -28.85
C VAL A 256 -30.14 -42.46 -28.08
N HIS A 257 -31.21 -42.78 -28.80
CA HIS A 257 -32.51 -43.09 -28.21
C HIS A 257 -32.37 -44.19 -27.15
N SER A 258 -32.91 -43.98 -25.94
CA SER A 258 -32.99 -44.99 -24.86
C SER A 258 -33.66 -46.30 -25.29
N SER A 259 -34.43 -46.28 -26.39
CA SER A 259 -34.96 -47.47 -27.05
C SER A 259 -33.88 -48.43 -27.57
N LEU A 260 -32.69 -47.93 -27.92
CA LEU A 260 -31.55 -48.74 -28.39
C LEU A 260 -30.78 -49.38 -27.24
N GLU A 261 -30.86 -48.82 -26.03
CA GLU A 261 -30.12 -49.29 -24.88
C GLU A 261 -30.63 -50.66 -24.40
N GLY A 262 -31.95 -50.86 -24.45
CA GLY A 262 -32.59 -52.16 -24.22
C GLY A 262 -32.15 -53.21 -25.24
N ASP A 263 -32.07 -52.84 -26.52
CA ASP A 263 -31.64 -53.73 -27.60
C ASP A 263 -30.15 -54.09 -27.49
N ILE A 264 -29.29 -53.13 -27.14
CA ILE A 264 -27.85 -53.37 -26.88
C ILE A 264 -27.68 -54.31 -25.70
N ARG A 265 -28.42 -54.10 -24.59
CA ARG A 265 -28.38 -54.96 -23.40
C ARG A 265 -28.97 -56.35 -23.66
N GLY A 266 -29.87 -56.49 -24.63
CA GLY A 266 -30.33 -57.77 -25.17
C GLY A 266 -29.26 -58.48 -26.00
N LEU A 267 -28.60 -57.75 -26.90
CA LEU A 267 -27.55 -58.27 -27.78
C LEU A 267 -26.28 -58.71 -27.03
N LEU A 268 -26.02 -58.10 -25.88
CA LEU A 268 -24.88 -58.42 -25.01
C LEU A 268 -25.18 -59.55 -24.00
N ARG A 269 -26.45 -59.89 -23.76
CA ARG A 269 -26.83 -61.02 -22.91
C ARG A 269 -26.65 -62.34 -23.67
N GLY A 270 -25.47 -62.93 -23.55
CA GLY A 270 -25.14 -64.24 -24.11
C GLY A 270 -23.83 -64.30 -24.89
N LYS A 271 -23.17 -63.17 -25.13
CA LYS A 271 -21.79 -63.17 -25.64
C LYS A 271 -20.82 -63.26 -24.47
N THR A 272 -20.46 -64.48 -24.08
CA THR A 272 -19.23 -64.70 -23.31
C THR A 272 -18.06 -64.40 -24.23
N VAL A 273 -17.23 -63.43 -23.84
CA VAL A 273 -15.92 -63.22 -24.46
C VAL A 273 -15.10 -64.49 -24.20
N GLY A 274 -14.74 -65.19 -25.28
CA GLY A 274 -13.74 -66.25 -25.22
C GLY A 274 -12.33 -65.67 -25.14
#